data_AF-A0A090MZW7-F1
#
_entry.id   AF-A0A090MZW7-F1
#
_cell.length_a   1.000
_cell.length_b   1.000
_cell.length_c   1.000
_cell.angle_alpha   90.00
_cell.angle_beta   90.00
_cell.angle_gamma   90.00
#
_symmetry.space_group_name_H-M   'P 1'
#
loop_
_entity.id
_entity.type
_entity.pdbx_description
1 polymer ?
#
loop_
_entity_poly.entity_id
_entity_poly.type
_entity_poly.pdbx_seq_one_letter_code
_entity_poly.pdbx_strand_id
1 'polypeptide(L)'
;MNLEELFHKIVEGEREKYINDSNEKDNKLEEIKSIFNSSKLKFVITFASYISPSQLELFHYKSDGTLEDNSYITRLQIAYGRSKKNIETDVKLKNDRWMMFEELFKNSDFFTDKRMRERDPQLYDTMIGNYLNDKEKEELKPNLINSGFSGVMQQFVDSERISKRKHQSNDNIMKLYEEVVIKGNIKLLDNEDIIEEEKEDEKNSNKEFLRNEFLNIMKQRFINGEDSQFFDYDSYKIKDKKKFNDIMERDLEDSYFDED
;
A
#
# COMPACT_ATOMS: atom_id res chain seq x y z
N MET A 1 -2.54 -24.91 -21.54
CA MET A 1 -1.84 -23.92 -22.39
C MET A 1 -0.42 -23.79 -21.87
N ASN A 2 0.58 -23.94 -22.73
CA ASN A 2 1.99 -23.84 -22.34
C ASN A 2 2.53 -22.39 -22.50
N LEU A 3 3.77 -22.13 -22.06
CA LEU A 3 4.40 -20.81 -22.16
C LEU A 3 4.54 -20.31 -23.61
N GLU A 4 4.86 -21.20 -24.54
CA GLU A 4 5.00 -20.85 -25.97
C GLU A 4 3.66 -20.44 -26.60
N GLU A 5 2.58 -21.17 -26.31
CA GLU A 5 1.23 -20.84 -26.73
C GLU A 5 0.78 -19.49 -26.13
N LEU A 6 1.19 -19.17 -24.90
CA LEU A 6 0.92 -17.87 -24.27
C LEU A 6 1.65 -16.74 -25.01
N PHE A 7 2.91 -16.91 -25.36
CA PHE A 7 3.66 -15.91 -26.12
C PHE A 7 3.04 -15.67 -27.51
N HIS A 8 2.66 -16.73 -28.21
CA HIS A 8 1.95 -16.60 -29.48
C HIS A 8 0.61 -15.87 -29.34
N LYS A 9 -0.18 -16.16 -28.29
CA LYS A 9 -1.42 -15.44 -28.02
C LYS A 9 -1.20 -13.94 -27.77
N ILE A 10 -0.13 -13.58 -27.05
CA ILE A 10 0.21 -12.17 -26.80
C ILE A 10 0.61 -11.48 -28.11
N VAL A 11 1.44 -12.12 -28.95
CA VAL A 11 1.81 -11.60 -30.27
C VAL A 11 0.58 -11.38 -31.16
N GLU A 12 -0.39 -12.30 -31.11
CA GLU A 12 -1.64 -12.17 -31.87
C GLU A 12 -2.53 -11.04 -31.35
N GLY A 13 -2.67 -10.92 -30.03
CA GLY A 13 -3.45 -9.85 -29.41
C GLY A 13 -2.86 -8.44 -29.63
N GLU A 14 -1.54 -8.31 -29.63
CA GLU A 14 -0.85 -7.05 -29.94
C GLU A 14 -0.98 -6.67 -31.44
N ARG A 15 -1.13 -7.65 -32.33
CA ARG A 15 -1.33 -7.44 -33.78
C ARG A 15 -2.68 -6.89 -34.16
N GLU A 16 -3.73 -7.11 -33.37
CA GLU A 16 -5.03 -6.48 -33.62
C GLU A 16 -4.96 -4.94 -33.57
N LYS A 17 -3.82 -4.36 -33.14
CA LYS A 17 -3.55 -2.92 -33.15
C LYS A 17 -2.73 -2.40 -34.35
N TYR A 18 -2.08 -3.25 -35.17
CA TYR A 18 -1.24 -2.80 -36.30
C TYR A 18 -1.26 -3.75 -37.52
N ILE A 19 -1.38 -3.19 -38.73
CA ILE A 19 -1.56 -3.91 -40.01
C ILE A 19 -0.24 -4.51 -40.54
N ASN A 20 -0.28 -5.83 -40.77
CA ASN A 20 0.45 -6.67 -41.74
C ASN A 20 1.95 -6.44 -42.04
N ASP A 21 2.81 -7.24 -41.40
CA ASP A 21 3.88 -7.97 -42.09
C ASP A 21 4.22 -9.31 -41.38
N SER A 22 4.67 -10.31 -42.14
CA SER A 22 4.93 -11.68 -41.64
C SER A 22 6.30 -11.82 -40.98
N ASN A 23 7.31 -11.04 -41.43
CA ASN A 23 8.66 -11.04 -40.84
C ASN A 23 8.71 -10.36 -39.45
N GLU A 24 7.72 -9.54 -39.12
CA GLU A 24 7.64 -8.85 -37.83
C GLU A 24 7.19 -9.81 -36.68
N LYS A 25 6.62 -10.97 -37.03
CA LYS A 25 6.02 -11.92 -36.06
C LYS A 25 7.08 -12.61 -35.22
N ASP A 26 8.11 -13.09 -35.90
CA ASP A 26 9.20 -13.80 -35.27
C ASP A 26 10.06 -12.83 -34.45
N ASN A 27 10.30 -11.62 -34.96
CA ASN A 27 11.01 -10.56 -34.22
C ASN A 27 10.27 -10.15 -32.94
N LYS A 28 8.94 -9.98 -33.00
CA LYS A 28 8.13 -9.63 -31.82
C LYS A 28 8.06 -10.77 -30.80
N LEU A 29 8.02 -12.01 -31.28
CA LEU A 29 8.05 -13.20 -30.42
C LEU A 29 9.38 -13.27 -29.65
N GLU A 30 10.50 -13.04 -30.31
CA GLU A 30 11.82 -12.98 -29.67
C GLU A 30 11.92 -11.83 -28.65
N GLU A 31 11.34 -10.66 -28.95
CA GLU A 31 11.29 -9.54 -28.03
C GLU A 31 10.50 -9.87 -26.76
N ILE A 32 9.32 -10.47 -26.90
CA ILE A 32 8.46 -10.90 -25.78
C ILE A 32 9.17 -11.95 -24.90
N LYS A 33 9.85 -12.93 -25.52
CA LYS A 33 10.66 -13.92 -24.82
C LYS A 33 11.82 -13.27 -24.07
N SER A 34 12.50 -12.30 -24.68
CA SER A 34 13.57 -11.52 -24.04
C SER A 34 13.07 -10.78 -22.80
N ILE A 35 11.90 -10.12 -22.89
CA ILE A 35 11.29 -9.43 -21.75
C ILE A 35 10.96 -10.43 -20.63
N PHE A 36 10.37 -11.59 -20.96
CA PHE A 36 10.04 -12.62 -19.98
C PHE A 36 11.28 -13.14 -19.25
N ASN A 37 12.34 -13.48 -19.99
CA ASN A 37 13.60 -14.00 -19.46
C ASN A 37 14.34 -12.94 -18.62
N SER A 38 14.23 -11.67 -18.98
CA SER A 38 14.84 -10.58 -18.22
C SER A 38 14.11 -10.34 -16.87
N SER A 39 12.78 -10.34 -16.88
CA SER A 39 11.97 -10.09 -15.70
C SER A 39 10.52 -10.52 -15.91
N LYS A 40 10.13 -11.62 -15.26
CA LYS A 40 8.72 -12.07 -15.20
C LYS A 40 7.81 -11.01 -14.59
N LEU A 41 8.31 -10.19 -13.65
CA LEU A 41 7.54 -9.09 -13.04
C LEU A 41 7.21 -7.99 -14.07
N LYS A 42 8.22 -7.52 -14.83
CA LYS A 42 7.98 -6.54 -15.90
C LYS A 42 7.02 -7.10 -16.94
N PHE A 43 7.22 -8.35 -17.32
CA PHE A 43 6.35 -9.05 -18.26
C PHE A 43 4.89 -9.07 -17.79
N VAL A 44 4.64 -9.43 -16.54
CA VAL A 44 3.30 -9.43 -15.96
C VAL A 44 2.70 -8.03 -15.98
N ILE A 45 3.46 -6.99 -15.65
CA ILE A 45 2.95 -5.61 -15.64
C ILE A 45 2.51 -5.18 -17.04
N THR A 46 3.32 -5.48 -18.06
CA THR A 46 3.08 -5.09 -19.45
C THR A 46 1.96 -5.90 -20.11
N PHE A 47 1.91 -7.22 -19.90
CA PHE A 47 1.03 -8.13 -20.65
C PHE A 47 -0.10 -8.75 -19.82
N ALA A 48 -0.40 -8.23 -18.62
CA ALA A 48 -1.43 -8.76 -17.73
C ALA A 48 -2.81 -8.93 -18.39
N SER A 49 -3.16 -8.06 -19.35
CA SER A 49 -4.44 -8.11 -20.07
C SER A 49 -4.66 -9.44 -20.81
N TYR A 50 -3.59 -10.03 -21.34
CA TYR A 50 -3.64 -11.27 -22.13
C TYR A 50 -3.48 -12.55 -21.29
N ILE A 51 -3.00 -12.41 -20.05
CA ILE A 51 -2.73 -13.50 -19.12
C ILE A 51 -3.99 -13.78 -18.28
N SER A 52 -4.32 -15.05 -18.10
CA SER A 52 -5.37 -15.53 -17.19
C SER A 52 -4.77 -16.00 -15.85
N PRO A 53 -5.57 -16.09 -14.76
CA PRO A 53 -5.07 -16.51 -13.45
C PRO A 53 -4.37 -17.88 -13.49
N SER A 54 -4.93 -18.85 -14.22
CA SER A 54 -4.33 -20.19 -14.37
C SER A 54 -3.03 -20.18 -15.19
N GLN A 55 -2.83 -19.20 -16.08
CA GLN A 55 -1.59 -19.06 -16.84
C GLN A 55 -0.48 -18.38 -16.01
N LEU A 56 -0.84 -17.57 -15.01
CA LEU A 56 0.14 -16.96 -14.12
C LEU A 56 0.91 -18.01 -13.31
N GLU A 57 0.30 -19.16 -13.02
CA GLU A 57 0.95 -20.28 -12.32
C GLU A 57 2.19 -20.81 -13.06
N LEU A 58 2.25 -20.64 -14.39
CA LEU A 58 3.42 -21.01 -15.20
C LEU A 58 4.67 -20.20 -14.82
N PHE A 59 4.50 -19.06 -14.16
CA PHE A 59 5.55 -18.10 -13.84
C PHE A 59 6.20 -18.43 -12.49
N HIS A 60 5.54 -19.29 -11.68
CA HIS A 60 6.00 -19.72 -10.36
C HIS A 60 7.19 -20.68 -10.43
N TYR A 61 7.59 -21.13 -11.62
CA TYR A 61 8.70 -22.05 -11.82
C TYR A 61 9.88 -21.33 -12.47
N LYS A 62 11.09 -21.61 -11.98
CA LYS A 62 12.36 -21.17 -12.59
C LYS A 62 12.62 -21.92 -13.90
N SER A 63 13.60 -21.47 -14.68
CA SER A 63 14.07 -22.15 -15.88
C SER A 63 14.50 -23.60 -15.61
N ASP A 64 14.98 -23.87 -14.38
CA ASP A 64 15.42 -25.20 -13.93
C ASP A 64 14.27 -26.10 -13.43
N GLY A 65 13.02 -25.63 -13.49
CA GLY A 65 11.83 -26.36 -13.04
C GLY A 65 11.57 -26.34 -11.54
N THR A 66 12.42 -25.67 -10.76
CA THR A 66 12.20 -25.47 -9.32
C THR A 66 11.18 -24.37 -9.06
N LEU A 67 10.42 -24.49 -7.97
CA LEU A 67 9.46 -23.47 -7.54
C LEU A 67 10.21 -22.21 -7.07
N GLU A 68 9.68 -21.04 -7.45
CA GLU A 68 10.11 -19.74 -6.96
C GLU A 68 9.80 -19.57 -5.46
N ASP A 69 10.48 -18.62 -4.83
CA ASP A 69 10.19 -18.26 -3.44
C ASP A 69 8.77 -17.72 -3.28
N ASN A 70 8.10 -18.05 -2.17
CA ASN A 70 6.76 -17.59 -1.83
C ASN A 70 6.66 -16.06 -1.87
N SER A 71 7.72 -15.36 -1.46
CA SER A 71 7.78 -13.90 -1.54
C SER A 71 7.70 -13.40 -3.00
N TYR A 72 8.40 -14.07 -3.92
CA TYR A 72 8.40 -13.72 -5.34
C TYR A 72 7.05 -14.04 -6.01
N ILE A 73 6.46 -15.19 -5.69
CA ILE A 73 5.12 -15.58 -6.16
C ILE A 73 4.08 -14.56 -5.70
N THR A 74 4.14 -14.14 -4.44
CA THR A 74 3.26 -13.10 -3.89
C THR A 74 3.40 -11.79 -4.67
N ARG A 75 4.64 -11.37 -5.01
CA ARG A 75 4.87 -10.16 -5.83
C ARG A 75 4.26 -10.28 -7.23
N LEU A 76 4.37 -11.44 -7.88
CA LEU A 76 3.77 -11.69 -9.20
C LEU A 76 2.24 -11.58 -9.15
N GLN A 77 1.61 -12.17 -8.12
CA GLN A 77 0.16 -12.10 -7.92
C GLN A 77 -0.31 -10.65 -7.69
N ILE A 78 0.42 -9.89 -6.86
CA ILE A 78 0.12 -8.47 -6.61
C ILE A 78 0.26 -7.65 -7.89
N ALA A 79 1.35 -7.84 -8.65
CA ALA A 79 1.57 -7.14 -9.91
C ALA A 79 0.45 -7.42 -10.92
N TYR A 80 0.09 -8.70 -11.10
CA TYR A 80 -0.99 -9.12 -11.98
C TYR A 80 -2.35 -8.51 -11.59
N GLY A 81 -2.67 -8.52 -10.29
CA GLY A 81 -3.90 -7.92 -9.78
C GLY A 81 -3.96 -6.41 -9.99
N ARG A 82 -2.84 -5.70 -9.82
CA ARG A 82 -2.75 -4.25 -10.06
C ARG A 82 -2.91 -3.90 -11.54
N SER A 83 -2.26 -4.65 -12.43
CA SER A 83 -2.30 -4.40 -13.88
C SER A 83 -3.65 -4.69 -14.54
N LYS A 84 -4.53 -5.46 -13.89
CA LYS A 84 -5.92 -5.67 -14.37
C LYS A 84 -6.92 -4.66 -13.86
N LYS A 85 -6.54 -3.75 -12.96
CA LYS A 85 -7.43 -2.67 -12.56
C LYS A 85 -7.62 -1.71 -13.73
N ASN A 86 -8.88 -1.39 -14.04
CA ASN A 86 -9.15 -0.32 -14.98
C ASN A 86 -8.67 0.99 -14.35
N ILE A 87 -7.67 1.61 -14.99
CA ILE A 87 -6.96 2.78 -14.47
C ILE A 87 -7.94 3.92 -14.19
N GLU A 88 -8.88 4.20 -15.09
CA GLU A 88 -9.89 5.25 -14.91
C GLU A 88 -10.78 4.99 -13.69
N THR A 89 -11.20 3.73 -13.49
CA THR A 89 -11.99 3.36 -12.31
C THR A 89 -11.17 3.42 -11.02
N ASP A 90 -9.88 3.07 -11.05
CA ASP A 90 -8.99 3.13 -9.88
C ASP A 90 -8.67 4.58 -9.51
N VAL A 91 -8.45 5.46 -10.50
CA VAL A 91 -8.28 6.91 -10.30
C VAL A 91 -9.53 7.49 -9.65
N LYS A 92 -10.72 7.25 -10.22
CA LYS A 92 -11.97 7.72 -9.64
C LYS A 92 -12.19 7.23 -8.20
N LEU A 93 -11.96 5.94 -7.94
CA LEU A 93 -12.09 5.38 -6.59
C LEU A 93 -11.09 5.98 -5.60
N LYS A 94 -9.86 6.27 -6.04
CA LYS A 94 -8.86 6.95 -5.21
C LYS A 94 -9.26 8.39 -4.93
N ASN A 95 -9.84 9.10 -5.90
CA ASN A 95 -10.34 10.46 -5.73
C ASN A 95 -11.52 10.49 -4.74
N ASP A 96 -12.46 9.56 -4.89
CA ASP A 96 -13.56 9.39 -3.94
C ASP A 96 -13.02 9.18 -2.53
N ARG A 97 -12.06 8.26 -2.35
CA ARG A 97 -11.45 7.98 -1.04
C ARG A 97 -10.58 9.12 -0.53
N TRP A 98 -9.95 9.90 -1.40
CA TRP A 98 -9.22 11.10 -1.00
C TRP A 98 -10.16 12.15 -0.42
N MET A 99 -11.34 12.33 -1.04
CA MET A 99 -12.39 13.21 -0.52
C MET A 99 -12.93 12.72 0.83
N MET A 100 -13.15 11.41 0.96
CA MET A 100 -13.52 10.81 2.25
C MET A 100 -12.44 11.05 3.31
N PHE A 101 -11.17 10.84 2.96
CA PHE A 101 -10.03 11.09 3.85
C PHE A 101 -10.06 12.52 4.37
N GLU A 102 -10.18 13.52 3.48
CA GLU A 102 -10.17 14.92 3.92
C GLU A 102 -11.35 15.28 4.82
N GLU A 103 -12.54 14.76 4.55
CA GLU A 103 -13.71 15.00 5.40
C GLU A 103 -13.53 14.35 6.78
N LEU A 104 -13.09 13.09 6.81
CA LEU A 104 -12.83 12.36 8.05
C LEU A 104 -11.69 12.97 8.85
N PHE A 105 -10.65 13.44 8.19
CA PHE A 105 -9.50 14.07 8.83
C PHE A 105 -9.90 15.36 9.57
N LYS A 106 -10.85 16.13 9.02
CA LYS A 106 -11.33 17.38 9.64
C LYS A 106 -12.44 17.17 10.66
N ASN A 107 -13.35 16.22 10.40
CA ASN A 107 -14.64 16.14 11.09
C ASN A 107 -14.80 14.89 11.99
N SER A 108 -13.84 13.97 12.00
CA SER A 108 -13.94 12.70 12.74
C SER A 108 -12.70 12.37 13.56
N ASP A 109 -12.81 11.36 14.42
CA ASP A 109 -11.71 10.81 15.20
C ASP A 109 -10.90 9.73 14.44
N PHE A 110 -11.27 9.37 13.21
CA PHE A 110 -10.74 8.19 12.50
C PHE A 110 -9.22 8.25 12.23
N PHE A 111 -8.68 9.45 12.03
CA PHE A 111 -7.24 9.71 11.83
C PHE A 111 -6.55 10.29 13.08
N THR A 112 -7.15 10.12 14.26
CA THR A 112 -6.47 10.41 15.53
C THR A 112 -5.48 9.30 15.87
N ASP A 113 -4.42 9.64 16.59
CA ASP A 113 -3.40 8.70 17.05
C ASP A 113 -3.98 7.44 17.69
N LYS A 114 -5.01 7.60 18.52
CA LYS A 114 -5.72 6.49 19.16
C LYS A 114 -6.32 5.52 18.14
N ARG A 115 -7.09 6.04 17.18
CA ARG A 115 -7.73 5.21 16.15
C ARG A 115 -6.74 4.64 15.15
N MET A 116 -5.69 5.37 14.81
CA MET A 116 -4.64 4.86 13.93
C MET A 116 -3.84 3.74 14.60
N ARG A 117 -3.51 3.89 15.88
CA ARG A 117 -2.86 2.86 16.69
C ARG A 117 -3.72 1.61 16.85
N GLU A 118 -5.04 1.75 17.01
CA GLU A 118 -5.94 0.59 17.04
C GLU A 118 -5.85 -0.22 15.73
N ARG A 119 -5.74 0.46 14.58
CA ARG A 119 -5.67 -0.18 13.26
C ARG A 119 -4.32 -0.88 13.03
N ASP A 120 -3.21 -0.21 13.34
CA ASP A 120 -1.87 -0.80 13.25
C ASP A 120 -1.01 -0.46 14.49
N PRO A 121 -1.13 -1.27 15.56
CA PRO A 121 -0.42 -1.02 16.81
C PRO A 121 1.09 -1.11 16.69
N GLN A 122 1.58 -2.08 15.91
CA GLN A 122 3.02 -2.33 15.78
C GLN A 122 3.68 -1.15 15.09
N LEU A 123 3.12 -0.72 13.96
CA LEU A 123 3.66 0.38 13.21
C LEU A 123 3.66 1.69 14.02
N TYR A 124 2.55 1.97 14.72
CA TYR A 124 2.44 3.16 15.56
C TYR A 124 3.47 3.14 16.69
N ASP A 125 3.59 2.02 17.42
CA ASP A 125 4.53 1.87 18.52
C ASP A 125 5.99 2.03 18.02
N THR A 126 6.33 1.54 16.82
CA THR A 126 7.67 1.68 16.22
C THR A 126 7.98 3.11 15.79
N MET A 127 7.05 3.79 15.09
CA MET A 127 7.32 5.12 14.53
C MET A 127 7.17 6.24 15.56
N ILE A 128 6.19 6.14 16.45
CA ILE A 128 5.82 7.23 17.36
C ILE A 128 6.06 6.82 18.81
N GLY A 129 5.82 5.54 19.16
CA GLY A 129 5.81 5.01 20.54
C GLY A 129 6.99 5.43 21.43
N ASN A 130 8.21 5.43 20.89
CA ASN A 130 9.44 5.80 21.62
C ASN A 130 9.52 7.30 21.94
N TYR A 131 8.80 8.13 21.20
CA TYR A 131 8.79 9.59 21.33
C TYR A 131 7.59 10.12 22.13
N LEU A 132 6.67 9.25 22.58
CA LEU A 132 5.58 9.68 23.46
C LEU A 132 6.06 9.86 24.90
N ASN A 133 5.61 10.96 25.50
CA ASN A 133 5.75 11.22 26.93
C ASN A 133 4.70 10.42 27.72
N ASP A 134 4.90 10.26 29.03
CA ASP A 134 4.01 9.45 29.88
C ASP A 134 2.57 9.93 29.86
N LYS A 135 2.35 11.26 29.84
CA LYS A 135 1.01 11.86 29.71
C LYS A 135 0.32 11.44 28.41
N GLU A 136 1.03 11.47 27.30
CA GLU A 136 0.47 11.14 25.99
C GLU A 136 0.21 9.63 25.87
N LYS A 137 1.07 8.80 26.47
CA LYS A 137 0.83 7.35 26.61
C LYS A 137 -0.42 7.05 27.42
N GLU A 138 -0.76 7.88 28.40
CA GLU A 138 -2.02 7.75 29.15
C GLU A 138 -3.25 8.07 28.30
N GLU A 139 -3.18 9.09 27.45
CA GLU A 139 -4.27 9.46 26.53
C GLU A 139 -4.58 8.37 25.48
N LEU A 140 -3.56 7.59 25.11
CA LEU A 140 -3.71 6.43 24.23
C LEU A 140 -4.44 5.24 24.88
N LYS A 141 -4.59 5.22 26.22
CA LYS A 141 -5.33 4.15 26.89
C LYS A 141 -6.81 4.21 26.47
N PRO A 142 -7.51 3.06 26.38
CA PRO A 142 -8.94 3.05 26.09
C PRO A 142 -9.70 3.96 27.06
N ASN A 143 -10.59 4.81 26.55
CA ASN A 143 -11.34 5.72 27.41
C ASN A 143 -12.32 4.90 28.25
N LEU A 144 -12.30 5.10 29.57
CA LEU A 144 -13.21 4.42 30.46
C LEU A 144 -14.62 5.00 30.28
N ILE A 145 -15.47 4.30 29.51
CA ILE A 145 -16.86 4.74 29.27
C ILE A 145 -17.63 4.85 30.59
N ASN A 146 -17.25 4.06 31.60
CA ASN A 146 -17.76 4.13 32.98
C ASN A 146 -16.69 3.69 33.99
N SER A 147 -16.61 4.35 35.16
CA SER A 147 -15.68 3.99 36.25
C SER A 147 -15.98 2.66 36.98
N GLY A 148 -16.96 1.89 36.50
CA GLY A 148 -17.30 0.58 37.05
C GLY A 148 -16.51 -0.57 36.41
N PHE A 149 -16.74 -1.78 36.93
CA PHE A 149 -16.15 -3.03 36.43
C PHE A 149 -16.32 -3.22 34.91
N SER A 150 -17.44 -2.77 34.33
CA SER A 150 -17.69 -2.81 32.89
C SER A 150 -16.67 -2.00 32.07
N GLY A 151 -16.24 -0.84 32.56
CA GLY A 151 -15.23 -0.03 31.87
C GLY A 151 -13.85 -0.66 31.93
N VAL A 152 -13.50 -1.24 33.07
CA VAL A 152 -12.26 -2.02 33.24
C VAL A 152 -12.25 -3.23 32.29
N MET A 153 -13.35 -3.97 32.21
CA MET A 153 -13.47 -5.13 31.32
C MET A 153 -13.32 -4.73 29.85
N GLN A 154 -13.91 -3.61 29.44
CA GLN A 154 -13.77 -3.08 28.08
C GLN A 154 -12.32 -2.69 27.76
N GLN A 155 -11.63 -2.05 28.71
CA GLN A 155 -10.21 -1.75 28.57
C GLN A 155 -9.36 -3.00 28.37
N PHE A 156 -9.66 -4.11 29.07
CA PHE A 156 -8.97 -5.38 28.87
C PHE A 156 -9.20 -5.94 27.46
N VAL A 157 -10.45 -5.92 26.97
CA VAL A 157 -10.81 -6.39 25.62
C VAL A 157 -10.09 -5.58 24.54
N ASP A 158 -10.09 -4.24 24.67
CA ASP A 158 -9.40 -3.36 23.72
C ASP A 158 -7.88 -3.58 23.76
N SER A 159 -7.31 -3.74 24.96
CA SER A 159 -5.88 -4.03 25.12
C SER A 159 -5.49 -5.39 24.51
N GLU A 160 -6.34 -6.40 24.68
CA GLU A 160 -6.14 -7.73 24.11
C GLU A 160 -6.21 -7.68 22.58
N ARG A 161 -7.16 -6.92 22.01
CA ARG A 161 -7.27 -6.68 20.57
C ARG A 161 -6.00 -6.07 19.99
N ILE A 162 -5.50 -5.01 20.61
CA ILE A 162 -4.27 -4.31 20.22
C ILE A 162 -3.08 -5.27 20.30
N SER A 163 -2.96 -6.03 21.39
CA SER A 163 -1.89 -7.02 21.55
C SER A 163 -1.94 -8.12 20.49
N LYS A 164 -3.11 -8.69 20.20
CA LYS A 164 -3.27 -9.71 19.15
C LYS A 164 -2.84 -9.19 17.78
N ARG A 165 -3.25 -7.96 17.41
CA ARG A 165 -2.85 -7.33 16.14
C ARG A 165 -1.35 -7.09 16.07
N LYS A 166 -0.72 -6.66 17.16
CA LYS A 166 0.74 -6.47 17.24
C LYS A 166 1.51 -7.76 16.96
N HIS A 167 0.97 -8.93 17.32
CA HIS A 167 1.59 -10.22 17.02
C HIS A 167 1.23 -10.77 15.62
N GLN A 168 0.23 -10.19 14.95
CA GLN A 168 -0.23 -10.61 13.62
C GLN A 168 0.40 -9.79 12.47
N SER A 169 0.83 -8.55 12.73
CA SER A 169 1.54 -7.75 11.74
C SER A 169 2.88 -8.43 11.39
N ASN A 170 2.99 -8.89 10.13
CA ASN A 170 4.14 -9.60 9.57
C ASN A 170 5.47 -8.82 9.68
N ASP A 171 6.57 -9.55 9.92
CA ASP A 171 7.98 -9.09 9.79
C ASP A 171 8.31 -8.41 8.44
N ASN A 172 7.48 -8.63 7.41
CA ASN A 172 7.68 -8.12 6.06
C ASN A 172 7.49 -6.60 5.93
N ILE A 173 6.65 -6.00 6.76
CA ILE A 173 6.45 -4.55 6.74
C ILE A 173 7.64 -3.87 7.43
N MET A 174 8.14 -4.43 8.53
CA MET A 174 9.36 -3.96 9.21
C MET A 174 10.57 -3.90 8.25
N LYS A 175 10.73 -4.91 7.38
CA LYS A 175 11.77 -4.92 6.33
C LYS A 175 11.59 -3.82 5.28
N LEU A 176 10.35 -3.50 4.89
CA LEU A 176 10.04 -2.38 3.99
C LEU A 176 10.33 -1.02 4.65
N TYR A 177 10.02 -0.87 5.94
CA TYR A 177 10.42 0.33 6.71
C TYR A 177 11.94 0.46 6.82
N GLU A 178 12.62 -0.65 7.11
CA GLU A 178 14.08 -0.69 7.19
C GLU A 178 14.75 -0.38 5.83
N GLU A 179 14.15 -0.79 4.73
CA GLU A 179 14.66 -0.50 3.38
C GLU A 179 14.37 0.94 2.93
N VAL A 180 13.17 1.47 3.19
CA VAL A 180 12.73 2.79 2.68
C VAL A 180 13.14 3.95 3.60
N VAL A 181 13.09 3.76 4.92
CA VAL A 181 13.28 4.84 5.91
C VAL A 181 14.68 4.80 6.53
N ILE A 182 15.20 3.61 6.85
CA ILE A 182 16.51 3.45 7.52
C ILE A 182 17.66 3.52 6.52
N LYS A 183 17.60 2.78 5.40
CA LYS A 183 18.67 2.80 4.38
C LYS A 183 18.66 4.05 3.49
N GLY A 184 17.53 4.76 3.40
CA GLY A 184 17.43 6.04 2.67
C GLY A 184 18.02 7.24 3.42
N ASN A 185 18.09 7.19 4.76
CA ASN A 185 18.59 8.26 5.63
C ASN A 185 19.59 7.71 6.68
N ILE A 186 20.82 7.41 6.25
CA ILE A 186 21.92 6.85 7.06
C ILE A 186 22.55 7.94 7.97
N LYS A 187 21.75 8.61 8.80
CA LYS A 187 22.31 9.50 9.86
C LYS A 187 21.65 9.36 11.22
N LEU A 188 20.58 8.56 11.36
CA LEU A 188 19.81 8.48 12.60
C LEU A 188 19.99 7.17 13.39
N LEU A 189 20.85 6.25 12.94
CA LEU A 189 20.98 4.92 13.55
C LEU A 189 22.39 4.52 13.99
N ASP A 190 23.39 5.41 13.88
CA ASP A 190 24.76 5.13 14.36
C ASP A 190 25.01 5.55 15.82
N ASN A 191 23.97 5.84 16.61
CA ASN A 191 24.13 6.24 18.01
C ASN A 191 23.52 5.22 18.98
N GLU A 192 23.93 3.96 18.88
CA GLU A 192 23.58 2.94 19.88
C GLU A 192 24.34 3.08 21.22
N ASP A 193 25.20 4.08 21.42
CA ASP A 193 25.89 4.27 22.71
C ASP A 193 26.11 5.74 23.11
N ILE A 194 25.11 6.61 22.93
CA ILE A 194 25.23 7.99 23.40
C ILE A 194 24.04 8.37 24.29
N ILE A 195 24.26 8.29 25.61
CA ILE A 195 23.53 9.10 26.60
C ILE A 195 23.99 10.55 26.37
N GLU A 196 23.48 11.19 25.34
CA GLU A 196 23.55 12.63 25.17
C GLU A 196 22.14 13.16 25.38
N GLU A 197 22.02 14.20 26.19
CA GLU A 197 20.82 14.98 26.34
C GLU A 197 20.46 15.61 24.99
N GLU A 198 19.77 14.86 24.13
CA GLU A 198 19.13 15.41 22.94
C GLU A 198 18.23 16.56 23.39
N LYS A 199 18.43 17.73 22.80
CA LYS A 199 17.63 18.92 23.13
C LYS A 199 16.15 18.61 22.86
N GLU A 200 15.27 18.99 23.78
CA GLU A 200 13.82 18.76 23.66
C GLU A 200 13.25 19.24 22.30
N ASP A 201 13.84 20.28 21.73
CA ASP A 201 13.49 20.84 20.43
C ASP A 201 13.76 19.86 19.26
N GLU A 202 14.89 19.15 19.28
CA GLU A 202 15.23 18.16 18.25
C GLU A 202 14.36 16.91 18.38
N LYS A 203 14.09 16.47 19.61
CA LYS A 203 13.19 15.33 19.89
C LYS A 203 11.76 15.61 19.42
N ASN A 204 11.25 16.82 19.65
CA ASN A 204 9.92 17.23 19.17
C ASN A 204 9.86 17.33 17.64
N SER A 205 10.90 17.87 17.01
CA SER A 205 10.99 17.93 15.54
C SER A 205 10.98 16.54 14.90
N ASN A 206 11.79 15.62 15.42
CA ASN A 206 11.83 14.22 14.96
C ASN A 206 10.49 13.50 15.18
N LYS A 207 9.84 13.74 16.31
CA LYS A 207 8.51 13.19 16.62
C LYS A 207 7.45 13.66 15.64
N GLU A 208 7.40 14.96 15.32
CA GLU A 208 6.43 15.51 14.38
C GLU A 208 6.66 14.97 12.96
N PHE A 209 7.92 14.86 12.55
CA PHE A 209 8.29 14.23 11.29
C PHE A 209 7.79 12.78 11.20
N LEU A 210 8.10 11.96 12.21
CA LEU A 210 7.68 10.55 12.24
C LEU A 210 6.16 10.39 12.31
N ARG A 211 5.46 11.30 13.01
CA ARG A 211 4.00 11.32 13.05
C ARG A 211 3.40 11.63 11.68
N ASN A 212 3.99 12.57 10.94
CA ASN A 212 3.55 12.91 9.59
C ASN A 212 3.80 11.76 8.61
N GLU A 213 4.96 11.09 8.70
CA GLU A 213 5.25 9.89 7.91
C GLU A 213 4.26 8.77 8.21
N PHE A 214 4.00 8.50 9.48
CA PHE A 214 2.99 7.52 9.89
C PHE A 214 1.59 7.87 9.33
N LEU A 215 1.17 9.13 9.45
CA LEU A 215 -0.10 9.59 8.89
C LEU A 215 -0.15 9.41 7.37
N ASN A 216 0.94 9.69 6.66
CA ASN A 216 1.01 9.49 5.21
C ASN A 216 0.81 8.02 4.84
N ILE A 217 1.41 7.09 5.58
CA ILE A 217 1.19 5.66 5.34
C ILE A 217 -0.27 5.28 5.57
N MET A 218 -0.86 5.72 6.69
CA MET A 218 -2.27 5.44 6.99
C MET A 218 -3.21 6.05 5.94
N LYS A 219 -2.89 7.25 5.43
CA LYS A 219 -3.60 7.90 4.33
C LYS A 219 -3.50 7.08 3.04
N GLN A 220 -2.32 6.60 2.67
CA GLN A 220 -2.14 5.79 1.45
C GLN A 220 -2.91 4.47 1.53
N ARG A 221 -2.84 3.77 2.67
CA ARG A 221 -3.64 2.56 2.91
C ARG A 221 -5.13 2.84 2.77
N PHE A 222 -5.60 3.95 3.35
CA PHE A 222 -7.00 4.34 3.24
C PHE A 222 -7.43 4.61 1.80
N ILE A 223 -6.64 5.37 1.03
CA ILE A 223 -6.91 5.68 -0.38
C ILE A 223 -6.89 4.41 -1.24
N ASN A 224 -5.99 3.47 -0.92
CA ASN A 224 -5.93 2.17 -1.60
C ASN A 224 -7.09 1.22 -1.24
N GLY A 225 -7.87 1.53 -0.19
CA GLY A 225 -8.99 0.71 0.27
C GLY A 225 -8.57 -0.43 1.20
N GLU A 226 -7.36 -0.36 1.76
CA GLU A 226 -6.80 -1.39 2.64
C GLU A 226 -7.43 -1.37 4.04
N ASP A 227 -8.15 -0.31 4.40
CA ASP A 227 -8.85 -0.19 5.69
C ASP A 227 -10.31 -0.71 5.66
N SER A 228 -10.67 -1.56 4.70
CA SER A 228 -12.05 -2.09 4.57
C SER A 228 -12.56 -2.84 5.81
N GLN A 229 -11.66 -3.33 6.66
CA GLN A 229 -12.02 -3.94 7.95
C GLN A 229 -12.45 -2.92 9.02
N PHE A 230 -12.10 -1.65 8.84
CA PHE A 230 -12.29 -0.57 9.81
C PHE A 230 -13.22 0.53 9.30
N PHE A 231 -13.39 0.61 7.97
CA PHE A 231 -14.17 1.63 7.32
C PHE A 231 -14.95 1.05 6.15
N ASP A 232 -16.25 1.33 6.13
CA ASP A 232 -17.13 0.96 5.03
C ASP A 232 -17.15 2.07 3.98
N TYR A 233 -16.35 1.87 2.92
CA TYR A 233 -16.22 2.83 1.83
C TYR A 233 -17.50 2.95 0.99
N ASP A 234 -18.28 1.88 0.87
CA ASP A 234 -19.41 1.83 -0.07
C ASP A 234 -20.64 2.58 0.45
N SER A 235 -20.80 2.64 1.78
CA SER A 235 -21.91 3.35 2.41
C SER A 235 -21.63 4.84 2.67
N TYR A 236 -20.36 5.25 2.57
CA TYR A 236 -19.97 6.62 2.88
C TYR A 236 -20.38 7.60 1.77
N LYS A 237 -21.12 8.65 2.15
CA LYS A 237 -21.62 9.67 1.21
C LYS A 237 -20.82 10.95 1.33
N ILE A 238 -20.10 11.31 0.27
CA ILE A 238 -19.38 12.57 0.15
C ILE A 238 -20.40 13.72 0.11
N LYS A 239 -20.29 14.65 1.07
CA LYS A 239 -21.19 15.80 1.16
C LYS A 239 -20.82 16.92 0.19
N ASP A 240 -19.52 17.14 -0.03
CA ASP A 240 -19.01 18.22 -0.87
C ASP A 240 -18.75 17.75 -2.31
N LYS A 241 -19.82 17.74 -3.12
CA LYS A 241 -19.74 17.33 -4.53
C LYS A 241 -19.02 18.35 -5.42
N LYS A 242 -18.89 19.62 -4.99
CA LYS A 242 -18.27 20.67 -5.80
C LYS A 242 -16.77 20.43 -5.88
N LYS A 243 -16.12 20.21 -4.73
CA LYS A 243 -14.70 19.92 -4.68
C LYS A 243 -14.32 18.63 -5.41
N PHE A 244 -15.21 17.63 -5.42
CA PHE A 244 -15.02 16.41 -6.21
C PHE A 244 -14.93 16.71 -7.71
N ASN A 245 -15.81 17.59 -8.23
CA ASN A 245 -15.76 17.98 -9.64
C ASN A 245 -14.46 18.73 -9.96
N ASP A 246 -13.98 19.61 -9.09
CA ASP A 246 -12.73 20.36 -9.31
C ASP A 246 -11.51 19.42 -9.41
N ILE A 247 -11.48 18.33 -8.63
CA ILE A 247 -10.40 17.32 -8.70
C ILE A 247 -10.49 16.55 -10.01
N MET A 248 -11.71 16.15 -10.40
CA MET A 248 -11.93 15.41 -11.62
C MET A 248 -11.59 16.25 -12.88
N GLU A 249 -11.85 17.56 -12.86
CA GLU A 249 -11.43 18.47 -13.93
C GLU A 249 -9.90 18.54 -14.05
N ARG A 250 -9.18 18.63 -12.92
CA ARG A 250 -7.71 18.63 -12.93
C ARG A 250 -7.11 17.33 -13.45
N ASP A 251 -7.65 16.18 -13.05
CA ASP A 251 -7.16 14.90 -13.53
C ASP A 251 -7.40 14.72 -15.04
N LEU A 252 -8.52 15.28 -15.55
CA LEU A 252 -8.80 15.33 -16.99
C LEU A 252 -7.83 16.25 -17.73
N GLU A 253 -7.48 17.40 -17.16
CA GLU A 253 -6.46 18.29 -17.69
C GLU A 253 -5.08 17.62 -17.71
N ASP A 254 -4.66 16.99 -16.61
CA ASP A 254 -3.37 16.29 -16.51
C ASP A 254 -3.29 15.14 -17.51
N SER A 255 -4.36 14.34 -17.66
CA SER A 255 -4.43 13.28 -18.68
C SER A 255 -4.29 13.81 -20.10
N TYR A 256 -4.74 15.04 -20.38
CA TYR A 256 -4.59 15.67 -21.69
C TYR A 256 -3.12 16.04 -21.99
N PHE A 257 -2.34 16.40 -20.97
CA PHE A 257 -0.92 16.72 -21.12
C PHE A 257 0.00 15.48 -21.22
N ASP A 258 -0.43 14.33 -20.68
CA ASP A 258 0.32 13.07 -20.75
C ASP A 258 0.22 12.36 -22.13
N GLU A 259 -0.71 12.79 -22.99
CA GLU A 259 -0.92 12.23 -24.33
C GLU A 259 -0.11 12.93 -25.46
N ASP A 260 0.64 14.01 -25.14
CA ASP A 260 1.54 14.76 -26.04
C ASP A 260 3.03 14.35 -25.89
#